data_AF-A0A150TAH8-F1
#
_entry.id   AF-A0A150TAH8-F1
#
_cell.length_a   1.000
_cell.length_b   1.000
_cell.length_c   1.000
_cell.angle_alpha   90.00
_cell.angle_beta   90.00
_cell.angle_gamma   90.00
#
_symmetry.space_group_name_H-M   'P 1'
#
loop_
_entity.id
_entity.type
_entity.pdbx_description
1 polymer ?
#
loop_
_entity_poly.entity_id
_entity_poly.type
_entity_poly.pdbx_seq_one_letter_code
_entity_poly.pdbx_strand_id
1 'polypeptide(L)'
;MEDEGTDCAVSSLPDAGALPAIAKLPDPFKKLDGSRISTKADWRCRRQEIKKQAEKYIYGTKPPKPESVTGTVSRTSITVNVSHQGKRTSFTASVELPSTGSGPYPAIVGLGGGFLGFPLNTSLVKGEGVAIINYDPYAVGSESGSRSAKRGAFYDIYGSNSTTGLLAAWSWGVSRILDVIEQSGGAILKADAVGVSGCSRFGKGAFTIGAFDQRIALTLPIESGSGGVPIWRGIPGEGAQSPSSAYGETYWLGDAFGSFTSRVTSLPLDTHEVVAMVAPRGLFIMDNPHIANLGPKSAHVAALAGAEVYKALGAQGNISYISAVSDGSHCAQRTEWNEPLRQNIRKFLTKTGSSSGVISAASKATGNLSEWRDWTTPTLP
;
A
#
# COMPACT_ATOMS: atom_id res chain seq x y z
N MET A 1 9.42 -9.35 -10.06
CA MET A 1 9.55 -8.05 -10.75
C MET A 1 8.81 -6.99 -9.95
N GLU A 2 9.25 -5.73 -9.97
CA GLU A 2 8.57 -4.63 -9.25
C GLU A 2 7.17 -4.33 -9.83
N ASP A 3 7.03 -4.39 -11.15
CA ASP A 3 5.78 -4.16 -11.88
C ASP A 3 5.78 -5.08 -13.12
N GLU A 4 4.84 -6.01 -13.17
CA GLU A 4 4.72 -7.03 -14.22
C GLU A 4 3.98 -6.51 -15.44
N GLY A 5 3.26 -5.40 -15.33
CA GLY A 5 2.48 -4.81 -16.43
C GLY A 5 3.22 -3.71 -17.20
N THR A 6 4.55 -3.61 -17.09
CA THR A 6 5.32 -2.57 -17.78
C THR A 6 5.30 -2.70 -19.31
N ASP A 7 4.98 -3.88 -19.82
CA ASP A 7 4.79 -4.20 -21.23
C ASP A 7 3.39 -3.86 -21.77
N CYS A 8 2.43 -3.58 -20.88
CA CYS A 8 1.05 -3.28 -21.25
C CYS A 8 0.92 -1.86 -21.81
N ALA A 9 0.26 -1.72 -22.97
CA ALA A 9 -0.12 -0.42 -23.51
C ALA A 9 -1.21 0.22 -22.64
N VAL A 10 -0.98 1.46 -22.20
CA VAL A 10 -1.97 2.26 -21.46
C VAL A 10 -2.29 3.51 -22.27
N SER A 11 -3.56 3.67 -22.64
CA SER A 11 -4.04 4.85 -23.36
C SER A 11 -3.78 6.14 -22.58
N SER A 12 -3.65 7.26 -23.31
CA SER A 12 -3.49 8.58 -22.70
C SER A 12 -4.64 8.88 -21.75
N LEU A 13 -4.31 9.24 -20.51
CA LEU A 13 -5.30 9.60 -19.50
C LEU A 13 -5.73 11.06 -19.69
N PRO A 14 -7.04 11.39 -19.60
CA PRO A 14 -7.53 12.76 -19.76
C PRO A 14 -7.02 13.69 -18.65
N ASP A 15 -7.10 14.99 -18.85
CA ASP A 15 -6.79 15.95 -17.79
C ASP A 15 -7.91 16.01 -16.74
N ALA A 16 -7.56 16.42 -15.52
CA ALA A 16 -8.48 16.39 -14.39
C ALA A 16 -9.79 17.16 -14.66
N GLY A 17 -9.72 18.27 -15.39
CA GLY A 17 -10.88 19.08 -15.75
C GLY A 17 -11.86 18.41 -16.73
N ALA A 18 -11.40 17.44 -17.52
CA ALA A 18 -12.21 16.74 -18.51
C ALA A 18 -12.92 15.49 -17.97
N LEU A 19 -12.64 15.11 -16.71
CA LEU A 19 -13.21 13.91 -16.11
C LEU A 19 -14.67 14.13 -15.68
N PRO A 20 -15.59 13.21 -16.07
CA PRO A 20 -16.97 13.27 -15.63
C PRO A 20 -17.10 12.88 -14.15
N ALA A 21 -18.20 13.28 -13.52
CA ALA A 21 -18.55 12.79 -12.20
C ALA A 21 -19.15 11.37 -12.27
N ILE A 22 -18.63 10.46 -11.46
CA ILE A 22 -19.10 9.08 -11.31
C ILE A 22 -19.51 8.90 -9.84
N ALA A 23 -20.82 8.74 -9.60
CA ALA A 23 -21.37 8.67 -8.24
C ALA A 23 -21.00 7.36 -7.52
N LYS A 24 -21.03 6.24 -8.23
CA LYS A 24 -20.63 4.92 -7.73
C LYS A 24 -19.11 4.73 -7.82
N LEU A 25 -18.61 3.67 -7.21
CA LEU A 25 -17.21 3.26 -7.35
C LEU A 25 -16.95 2.84 -8.81
N PRO A 26 -15.81 3.25 -9.42
CA PRO A 26 -15.41 2.75 -10.72
C PRO A 26 -15.26 1.24 -10.74
N ASP A 27 -15.67 0.61 -11.84
CA ASP A 27 -15.65 -0.84 -12.00
C ASP A 27 -14.22 -1.35 -12.22
N PRO A 28 -13.65 -2.16 -11.30
CA PRO A 28 -12.27 -2.63 -11.41
C PRO A 28 -12.03 -3.55 -12.62
N PHE A 29 -13.11 -4.11 -13.21
CA PHE A 29 -13.04 -5.04 -14.34
C PHE A 29 -13.21 -4.35 -15.69
N LYS A 30 -13.50 -3.04 -15.72
CA LYS A 30 -13.67 -2.26 -16.96
C LYS A 30 -12.37 -1.54 -17.30
N LYS A 31 -11.83 -1.80 -18.49
CA LYS A 31 -10.63 -1.15 -19.03
C LYS A 31 -10.92 0.30 -19.43
N LEU A 32 -9.85 1.07 -19.63
CA LEU A 32 -9.93 2.46 -20.10
C LEU A 32 -10.62 2.61 -21.46
N ASP A 33 -10.50 1.61 -22.33
CA ASP A 33 -11.18 1.55 -23.64
C ASP A 33 -12.68 1.22 -23.55
N GLY A 34 -13.20 0.97 -22.34
CA GLY A 34 -14.59 0.65 -22.06
C GLY A 34 -14.94 -0.84 -22.14
N SER A 35 -14.07 -1.70 -22.66
CA SER A 35 -14.25 -3.15 -22.65
C SER A 35 -13.95 -3.75 -21.28
N ARG A 36 -14.40 -4.99 -21.02
CA ARG A 36 -14.19 -5.68 -19.74
C ARG A 36 -13.06 -6.70 -19.85
N ILE A 37 -12.36 -6.95 -18.75
CA ILE A 37 -11.44 -8.09 -18.67
C ILE A 37 -12.20 -9.42 -18.67
N SER A 38 -11.58 -10.44 -19.26
CA SER A 38 -12.20 -11.74 -19.53
C SER A 38 -11.39 -12.93 -19.02
N THR A 39 -10.09 -12.75 -18.78
CA THR A 39 -9.19 -13.80 -18.25
C THR A 39 -8.39 -13.29 -17.05
N LYS A 40 -7.79 -14.20 -16.26
CA LYS A 40 -6.87 -13.80 -15.20
C LYS A 40 -5.64 -13.07 -15.75
N ALA A 41 -5.20 -13.38 -16.96
CA ALA A 41 -4.06 -12.73 -17.60
C ALA A 41 -4.32 -11.25 -17.92
N ASP A 42 -5.56 -10.90 -18.26
CA ASP A 42 -5.99 -9.52 -18.55
C ASP A 42 -5.82 -8.60 -17.32
N TRP A 43 -5.90 -9.16 -16.10
CA TRP A 43 -5.71 -8.41 -14.87
C TRP A 43 -4.37 -7.71 -14.81
N ARG A 44 -3.30 -8.28 -15.39
CA ARG A 44 -1.97 -7.65 -15.44
C ARG A 44 -2.03 -6.26 -16.07
N CYS A 45 -2.69 -6.15 -17.22
CA CYS A 45 -2.81 -4.88 -17.93
C CYS A 45 -3.88 -3.96 -17.32
N ARG A 46 -4.99 -4.50 -16.81
CA ARG A 46 -5.97 -3.67 -16.07
C ARG A 46 -5.38 -3.07 -14.80
N ARG A 47 -4.60 -3.83 -14.04
CA ARG A 47 -3.83 -3.34 -12.89
C ARG A 47 -2.89 -2.22 -13.32
N GLN A 48 -2.24 -2.34 -14.47
CA GLN A 48 -1.36 -1.29 -14.97
C GLN A 48 -2.11 0.00 -15.32
N GLU A 49 -3.30 -0.10 -15.94
CA GLU A 49 -4.16 1.07 -16.16
C GLU A 49 -4.53 1.77 -14.84
N ILE A 50 -4.95 1.00 -13.83
CA ILE A 50 -5.27 1.51 -12.48
C ILE A 50 -4.05 2.20 -11.87
N LYS A 51 -2.86 1.57 -11.95
CA LYS A 51 -1.60 2.15 -11.48
C LYS A 51 -1.32 3.50 -12.14
N LYS A 52 -1.50 3.62 -13.46
CA LYS A 52 -1.33 4.88 -14.18
C LYS A 52 -2.35 5.95 -13.78
N GLN A 53 -3.61 5.57 -13.53
CA GLN A 53 -4.60 6.49 -12.99
C GLN A 53 -4.22 6.96 -11.56
N ALA A 54 -3.78 6.03 -10.71
CA ALA A 54 -3.34 6.33 -9.35
C ALA A 54 -2.12 7.26 -9.33
N GLU A 55 -1.13 7.02 -10.20
CA GLU A 55 0.03 7.89 -10.41
C GLU A 55 -0.41 9.29 -10.89
N LYS A 56 -1.27 9.37 -11.92
CA LYS A 56 -1.68 10.67 -12.50
C LYS A 56 -2.52 11.51 -11.54
N TYR A 57 -3.46 10.92 -10.81
CA TYR A 57 -4.50 11.68 -10.11
C TYR A 57 -4.38 11.69 -8.59
N ILE A 58 -3.66 10.75 -7.97
CA ILE A 58 -3.65 10.59 -6.50
C ILE A 58 -2.23 10.73 -5.92
N TYR A 59 -1.28 9.91 -6.35
CA TYR A 59 0.00 9.77 -5.64
C TYR A 59 1.16 10.51 -6.30
N GLY A 60 1.04 10.84 -7.59
CA GLY A 60 2.17 11.26 -8.42
C GLY A 60 2.95 10.06 -8.96
N THR A 61 3.88 10.33 -9.88
CA THR A 61 4.61 9.28 -10.59
C THR A 61 5.63 8.62 -9.67
N LYS A 62 5.53 7.30 -9.47
CA LYS A 62 6.61 6.50 -8.90
C LYS A 62 7.55 6.08 -10.05
N PRO A 63 8.78 6.64 -10.14
CA PRO A 63 9.71 6.28 -11.21
C PRO A 63 10.13 4.80 -11.12
N PRO A 64 10.54 4.18 -12.24
CA PRO A 64 11.08 2.82 -12.25
C PRO A 64 12.40 2.74 -11.47
N LYS A 65 13.03 1.57 -11.47
CA LYS A 65 14.37 1.38 -10.91
C LYS A 65 15.35 2.40 -11.51
N PRO A 66 16.11 3.13 -10.67
CA PRO A 66 17.19 4.02 -11.10
C PRO A 66 18.28 3.33 -11.94
N GLU A 67 19.14 4.12 -12.59
CA GLU A 67 20.29 3.61 -13.37
C GLU A 67 21.22 2.73 -12.52
N SER A 68 21.44 3.09 -11.25
CA SER A 68 22.23 2.29 -10.33
C SER A 68 21.62 2.31 -8.93
N VAL A 69 21.45 1.11 -8.36
CA VAL A 69 21.09 0.89 -6.95
C VAL A 69 22.04 -0.16 -6.42
N THR A 70 22.89 0.21 -5.47
CA THR A 70 23.84 -0.68 -4.79
C THR A 70 23.64 -0.61 -3.29
N GLY A 71 24.27 -1.50 -2.54
CA GLY A 71 24.08 -1.50 -1.09
C GLY A 71 24.70 -2.70 -0.40
N THR A 72 24.43 -2.80 0.90
CA THR A 72 24.81 -3.94 1.72
C THR A 72 23.61 -4.40 2.55
N VAL A 73 23.54 -5.71 2.78
CA VAL A 73 22.64 -6.33 3.76
C VAL A 73 23.50 -7.00 4.82
N SER A 74 23.30 -6.63 6.07
CA SER A 74 23.94 -7.23 7.24
C SER A 74 22.89 -7.75 8.22
N ARG A 75 23.34 -8.38 9.31
CA ARG A 75 22.44 -8.88 10.36
C ARG A 75 21.74 -7.74 11.15
N THR A 76 22.24 -6.51 11.03
CA THR A 76 21.77 -5.35 11.81
C THR A 76 21.37 -4.15 10.96
N SER A 77 21.69 -4.13 9.67
CA SER A 77 21.44 -2.97 8.81
C SER A 77 21.35 -3.33 7.33
N ILE A 78 20.62 -2.48 6.60
CA ILE A 78 20.63 -2.39 5.14
C ILE A 78 21.08 -0.98 4.78
N THR A 79 22.07 -0.87 3.89
CA THR A 79 22.47 0.41 3.29
C THR A 79 22.06 0.42 1.84
N VAL A 80 21.42 1.49 1.39
CA VAL A 80 20.98 1.69 0.00
C VAL A 80 21.69 2.91 -0.56
N ASN A 81 22.38 2.76 -1.68
CA ASN A 81 22.98 3.84 -2.44
C ASN A 81 22.34 3.89 -3.82
N VAL A 82 21.93 5.09 -4.24
CA VAL A 82 21.27 5.31 -5.53
C VAL A 82 22.07 6.31 -6.35
N SER A 83 22.21 6.05 -7.65
CA SER A 83 22.63 7.03 -8.63
C SER A 83 21.71 7.03 -9.84
N HIS A 84 21.35 8.23 -10.30
CA HIS A 84 20.49 8.42 -11.47
C HIS A 84 20.73 9.80 -12.07
N GLN A 85 20.97 9.88 -13.39
CA GLN A 85 21.11 11.14 -14.11
C GLN A 85 22.12 12.11 -13.45
N GLY A 86 23.28 11.58 -13.05
CA GLY A 86 24.35 12.35 -12.40
C GLY A 86 24.10 12.74 -10.93
N LYS A 87 22.94 12.42 -10.37
CA LYS A 87 22.62 12.66 -8.95
C LYS A 87 22.84 11.40 -8.13
N ARG A 88 23.09 11.57 -6.83
CA ARG A 88 23.34 10.49 -5.89
C ARG A 88 22.65 10.75 -4.56
N THR A 89 22.20 9.68 -3.91
CA THR A 89 21.67 9.72 -2.54
C THR A 89 21.94 8.39 -1.85
N SER A 90 21.77 8.35 -0.54
CA SER A 90 21.90 7.16 0.28
C SER A 90 20.95 7.21 1.47
N PHE A 91 20.47 6.05 1.89
CA PHE A 91 19.69 5.90 3.13
C PHE A 91 19.87 4.49 3.69
N THR A 92 19.45 4.30 4.94
CA THR A 92 19.62 3.04 5.65
C THR A 92 18.31 2.57 6.30
N ALA A 93 18.26 1.29 6.64
CA ALA A 93 17.25 0.71 7.51
C ALA A 93 17.95 -0.24 8.50
N SER A 94 17.46 -0.35 9.73
CA SER A 94 18.00 -1.34 10.68
C SER A 94 17.30 -2.68 10.53
N VAL A 95 17.99 -3.76 10.89
CA VAL A 95 17.51 -5.13 10.80
C VAL A 95 17.54 -5.76 12.19
N GLU A 96 16.43 -6.39 12.56
CA GLU A 96 16.34 -7.26 13.73
C GLU A 96 16.02 -8.68 13.27
N LEU A 97 16.97 -9.59 13.45
CA LEU A 97 16.74 -11.00 13.14
C LEU A 97 15.88 -11.67 14.22
N PRO A 98 15.05 -12.66 13.85
CA PRO A 98 14.35 -13.50 14.81
C PRO A 98 15.33 -14.38 15.59
N SER A 99 14.92 -14.82 16.78
CA SER A 99 15.68 -15.82 17.57
C SER A 99 15.37 -17.26 17.16
N THR A 100 14.35 -17.47 16.32
CA THR A 100 13.93 -18.78 15.81
C THR A 100 14.13 -18.88 14.30
N GLY A 101 14.25 -20.11 13.79
CA GLY A 101 14.47 -20.39 12.37
C GLY A 101 15.92 -20.21 11.90
N SER A 102 16.16 -20.55 10.63
CA SER A 102 17.47 -20.47 9.98
C SER A 102 17.38 -19.59 8.74
N GLY A 103 18.40 -18.76 8.53
CA GLY A 103 18.47 -17.85 7.39
C GLY A 103 18.53 -18.56 6.03
N PRO A 104 18.19 -17.86 4.93
CA PRO A 104 17.69 -16.48 4.91
C PRO A 104 16.30 -16.35 5.52
N TYR A 105 16.06 -15.25 6.20
CA TYR A 105 14.81 -15.00 6.92
C TYR A 105 13.80 -14.25 6.02
N PRO A 106 12.51 -14.62 6.03
CA PRO A 106 11.48 -13.67 5.59
C PRO A 106 11.53 -12.41 6.45
N ALA A 107 11.04 -11.29 5.93
CA ALA A 107 11.11 -10.01 6.63
C ALA A 107 9.81 -9.21 6.55
N ILE A 108 9.56 -8.34 7.52
CA ILE A 108 8.54 -7.29 7.44
C ILE A 108 9.22 -5.93 7.59
N VAL A 109 9.03 -5.06 6.59
CA VAL A 109 9.43 -3.66 6.64
C VAL A 109 8.40 -2.88 7.47
N GLY A 110 8.82 -2.37 8.62
CA GLY A 110 8.02 -1.48 9.47
C GLY A 110 8.33 -0.02 9.18
N LEU A 111 7.34 0.73 8.71
CA LEU A 111 7.47 2.17 8.50
C LEU A 111 7.39 2.92 9.82
N GLY A 112 8.35 3.80 10.07
CA GLY A 112 8.40 4.65 11.26
C GLY A 112 9.15 4.04 12.45
N GLY A 113 9.95 2.98 12.21
CA GLY A 113 10.66 2.13 13.18
C GLY A 113 11.72 2.79 14.07
N GLY A 114 11.58 4.08 14.36
CA GLY A 114 12.28 4.81 15.41
C GLY A 114 11.38 5.80 16.15
N PHE A 115 10.49 6.52 15.42
CA PHE A 115 9.61 7.53 16.01
C PHE A 115 8.34 6.93 16.65
N LEU A 116 7.71 5.95 16.00
CA LEU A 116 6.52 5.25 16.51
C LEU A 116 6.79 3.77 16.86
N GLY A 117 8.00 3.29 16.60
CA GLY A 117 8.36 1.88 16.75
C GLY A 117 7.75 0.98 15.67
N PHE A 118 7.97 -0.32 15.80
CA PHE A 118 7.39 -1.33 14.92
C PHE A 118 5.90 -1.52 15.25
N PRO A 119 4.98 -1.44 14.28
CA PRO A 119 3.55 -1.31 14.56
C PRO A 119 2.84 -2.64 14.87
N LEU A 120 3.52 -3.78 14.70
CA LEU A 120 2.98 -5.12 14.93
C LEU A 120 3.58 -5.73 16.20
N ASN A 121 2.95 -6.77 16.72
CA ASN A 121 3.46 -7.54 17.85
C ASN A 121 4.82 -8.17 17.51
N THR A 122 5.91 -7.55 17.98
CA THR A 122 7.29 -7.97 17.73
C THR A 122 7.56 -9.40 18.17
N SER A 123 7.07 -9.80 19.34
CA SER A 123 7.27 -11.16 19.87
C SER A 123 6.60 -12.21 18.98
N LEU A 124 5.40 -11.91 18.45
CA LEU A 124 4.71 -12.79 17.51
C LEU A 124 5.46 -12.89 16.19
N VAL A 125 5.83 -11.75 15.59
CA VAL A 125 6.53 -11.71 14.29
C VAL A 125 7.87 -12.45 14.37
N LYS A 126 8.69 -12.16 15.39
CA LYS A 126 9.99 -12.83 15.57
C LYS A 126 9.81 -14.30 15.96
N GLY A 127 8.76 -14.64 16.70
CA GLY A 127 8.44 -16.03 17.05
C GLY A 127 8.10 -16.90 15.83
N GLU A 128 7.51 -16.31 14.78
CA GLU A 128 7.27 -16.97 13.49
C GLU A 128 8.51 -17.03 12.57
N GLY A 129 9.70 -16.66 13.07
CA GLY A 129 10.94 -16.71 12.28
C GLY A 129 11.03 -15.60 11.22
N VAL A 130 10.37 -14.47 11.44
CA VAL A 130 10.38 -13.31 10.54
C VAL A 130 11.26 -12.19 11.10
N ALA A 131 12.17 -11.69 10.27
CA ALA A 131 12.99 -10.52 10.58
C ALA A 131 12.18 -9.21 10.49
N ILE A 132 12.60 -8.21 11.25
CA ILE A 132 12.01 -6.86 11.18
C ILE A 132 13.03 -5.94 10.51
N ILE A 133 12.59 -5.21 9.49
CA ILE A 133 13.36 -4.13 8.87
C ILE A 133 12.72 -2.82 9.32
N ASN A 134 13.38 -2.08 10.21
CA ASN A 134 12.91 -0.77 10.65
C ASN A 134 13.33 0.28 9.63
N TYR A 135 12.37 0.79 8.88
CA TYR A 135 12.57 1.77 7.82
C TYR A 135 12.12 3.14 8.30
N ASP A 136 13.00 4.14 8.18
CA ASP A 136 12.65 5.54 8.35
C ASP A 136 12.20 6.14 7.00
N PRO A 137 10.89 6.30 6.77
CA PRO A 137 10.40 6.89 5.53
C PRO A 137 10.81 8.36 5.37
N TYR A 138 11.15 9.07 6.45
CA TYR A 138 11.51 10.49 6.38
C TYR A 138 12.88 10.74 5.79
N ALA A 139 13.79 9.76 5.85
CA ALA A 139 15.06 9.80 5.11
C ALA A 139 14.83 9.84 3.59
N VAL A 140 13.76 9.21 3.10
CA VAL A 140 13.42 9.16 1.67
C VAL A 140 12.52 10.30 1.25
N GLY A 141 11.55 10.66 2.08
CA GLY A 141 10.70 11.82 1.91
C GLY A 141 10.30 12.38 3.27
N SER A 142 10.86 13.52 3.64
CA SER A 142 10.62 14.18 4.92
C SER A 142 9.30 14.93 4.90
N GLU A 143 8.58 15.00 6.01
CA GLU A 143 7.42 15.89 6.20
C GLU A 143 7.83 17.32 6.59
N SER A 144 9.12 17.58 6.86
CA SER A 144 9.62 18.91 7.26
C SER A 144 9.75 19.92 6.10
N GLY A 145 9.52 19.48 4.86
CA GLY A 145 9.56 20.32 3.67
C GLY A 145 8.21 20.98 3.37
N SER A 146 8.03 21.38 2.12
CA SER A 146 6.75 21.88 1.60
C SER A 146 6.51 21.37 0.18
N ARG A 147 5.30 21.57 -0.37
CA ARG A 147 5.00 21.19 -1.76
C ARG A 147 5.94 21.83 -2.79
N SER A 148 6.45 23.04 -2.52
CA SER A 148 7.40 23.76 -3.37
C SER A 148 8.87 23.56 -2.99
N ALA A 149 9.16 22.80 -1.93
CA ALA A 149 10.51 22.53 -1.45
C ALA A 149 10.56 21.17 -0.72
N LYS A 150 10.25 20.09 -1.45
CA LYS A 150 10.23 18.73 -0.90
C LYS A 150 11.66 18.26 -0.60
N ARG A 151 11.83 17.45 0.45
CA ARG A 151 13.15 17.02 1.00
C ARG A 151 13.22 15.52 1.22
N GLY A 152 14.41 14.95 1.08
CA GLY A 152 14.70 13.52 1.31
C GLY A 152 15.26 12.85 0.07
N ALA A 153 15.79 11.63 0.24
CA ALA A 153 16.55 10.93 -0.79
C ALA A 153 15.84 10.83 -2.15
N PHE A 154 14.52 10.64 -2.16
CA PHE A 154 13.74 10.65 -3.40
C PHE A 154 13.86 12.00 -4.12
N TYR A 155 13.68 13.10 -3.41
CA TYR A 155 13.67 14.45 -3.97
C TYR A 155 15.08 14.97 -4.28
N ASP A 156 16.12 14.44 -3.62
CA ASP A 156 17.51 14.70 -4.01
C ASP A 156 17.78 14.18 -5.44
N ILE A 157 17.19 13.04 -5.81
CA ILE A 157 17.28 12.46 -7.16
C ILE A 157 16.32 13.15 -8.13
N TYR A 158 15.02 13.19 -7.82
CA TYR A 158 13.99 13.63 -8.78
C TYR A 158 13.62 15.11 -8.69
N GLY A 159 14.27 15.86 -7.81
CA GLY A 159 14.08 17.30 -7.63
C GLY A 159 13.06 17.66 -6.56
N SER A 160 13.34 18.74 -5.82
CA SER A 160 12.48 19.28 -4.75
C SER A 160 11.11 19.79 -5.23
N ASN A 161 10.99 20.10 -6.52
CA ASN A 161 9.75 20.53 -7.18
C ASN A 161 8.98 19.37 -7.83
N SER A 162 9.39 18.10 -7.61
CA SER A 162 8.65 16.95 -8.13
C SER A 162 7.19 16.98 -7.68
N THR A 163 6.26 16.64 -8.57
CA THR A 163 4.82 16.57 -8.26
C THR A 163 4.43 15.30 -7.48
N THR A 164 5.40 14.44 -7.21
CA THR A 164 5.22 13.17 -6.49
C THR A 164 5.01 13.42 -5.00
N GLY A 165 3.98 12.80 -4.43
CA GLY A 165 3.70 12.86 -2.99
C GLY A 165 4.56 11.90 -2.19
N LEU A 166 4.57 12.09 -0.86
CA LEU A 166 5.38 11.27 0.05
C LEU A 166 5.03 9.78 -0.02
N LEU A 167 3.77 9.41 -0.25
CA LEU A 167 3.38 7.98 -0.28
C LEU A 167 4.04 7.23 -1.45
N ALA A 168 4.10 7.84 -2.63
CA ALA A 168 4.81 7.29 -3.78
C ALA A 168 6.34 7.35 -3.59
N ALA A 169 6.87 8.41 -2.97
CA ALA A 169 8.30 8.52 -2.64
C ALA A 169 8.74 7.44 -1.63
N TRP A 170 7.95 7.18 -0.58
CA TRP A 170 8.21 6.12 0.39
C TRP A 170 8.10 4.73 -0.24
N SER A 171 7.14 4.55 -1.17
CA SER A 171 7.07 3.36 -2.01
C SER A 171 8.33 3.13 -2.83
N TRP A 172 8.85 4.19 -3.47
CA TRP A 172 10.12 4.13 -4.17
C TRP A 172 11.26 3.70 -3.23
N GLY A 173 11.34 4.26 -2.02
CA GLY A 173 12.37 3.91 -1.04
C GLY A 173 12.40 2.43 -0.67
N VAL A 174 11.23 1.83 -0.37
CA VAL A 174 11.14 0.39 -0.08
C VAL A 174 11.50 -0.45 -1.30
N SER A 175 11.11 -0.04 -2.51
CA SER A 175 11.54 -0.72 -3.74
C SER A 175 13.07 -0.75 -3.90
N ARG A 176 13.79 0.28 -3.44
CA ARG A 176 15.27 0.28 -3.46
C ARG A 176 15.87 -0.61 -2.36
N ILE A 177 15.21 -0.73 -1.20
CA ILE A 177 15.59 -1.73 -0.18
C ILE A 177 15.49 -3.14 -0.76
N LEU A 178 14.38 -3.45 -1.45
CA LEU A 178 14.20 -4.75 -2.12
C LEU A 178 15.24 -5.00 -3.21
N ASP A 179 15.61 -3.97 -3.99
CA ASP A 179 16.69 -4.08 -4.98
C ASP A 179 18.03 -4.50 -4.33
N VAL A 180 18.34 -4.00 -3.14
CA VAL A 180 19.57 -4.36 -2.40
C VAL A 180 19.46 -5.75 -1.77
N ILE A 181 18.29 -6.15 -1.27
CA ILE A 181 18.04 -7.51 -0.77
C ILE A 181 18.23 -8.54 -1.89
N GLU A 182 17.65 -8.30 -3.07
CA GLU A 182 17.81 -9.16 -4.26
C GLU A 182 19.29 -9.28 -4.66
N GLN A 183 20.02 -8.18 -4.70
CA GLN A 183 21.46 -8.15 -5.05
C GLN A 183 22.35 -8.83 -4.02
N SER A 184 21.92 -8.90 -2.75
CA SER A 184 22.68 -9.56 -1.67
C SER A 184 22.72 -11.09 -1.79
N GLY A 185 22.02 -11.67 -2.78
CA GLY A 185 22.05 -13.11 -3.07
C GLY A 185 21.29 -13.97 -2.07
N GLY A 186 20.48 -13.37 -1.19
CA GLY A 186 19.64 -14.12 -0.25
C GLY A 186 20.41 -14.84 0.85
N ALA A 187 21.54 -14.29 1.32
CA ALA A 187 22.30 -14.88 2.42
C ALA A 187 21.67 -14.63 3.81
N ILE A 188 20.99 -13.49 4.00
CA ILE A 188 20.43 -13.07 5.29
C ILE A 188 18.91 -12.94 5.22
N LEU A 189 18.38 -12.30 4.17
CA LEU A 189 16.96 -12.01 4.00
C LEU A 189 16.45 -12.59 2.68
N LYS A 190 15.21 -13.10 2.69
CA LYS A 190 14.53 -13.61 1.49
C LYS A 190 13.90 -12.46 0.71
N ALA A 191 14.25 -12.33 -0.57
CA ALA A 191 13.69 -11.29 -1.44
C ALA A 191 12.22 -11.54 -1.82
N ASP A 192 11.80 -12.80 -1.89
CA ASP A 192 10.47 -13.24 -2.30
C ASP A 192 9.47 -13.39 -1.13
N ALA A 193 9.92 -13.07 0.09
CA ALA A 193 9.13 -13.20 1.31
C ALA A 193 9.26 -11.95 2.20
N VAL A 194 8.96 -10.78 1.60
CA VAL A 194 8.95 -9.49 2.30
C VAL A 194 7.53 -8.96 2.46
N GLY A 195 7.16 -8.63 3.69
CA GLY A 195 5.94 -7.87 4.00
C GLY A 195 6.21 -6.40 4.31
N VAL A 196 5.16 -5.58 4.38
CA VAL A 196 5.25 -4.17 4.76
C VAL A 196 4.12 -3.78 5.71
N SER A 197 4.43 -3.01 6.75
CA SER A 197 3.47 -2.58 7.77
C SER A 197 3.74 -1.14 8.22
N GLY A 198 2.68 -0.47 8.66
CA GLY A 198 2.74 0.89 9.22
C GLY A 198 1.40 1.24 9.84
N CYS A 199 1.38 2.20 10.77
CA CYS A 199 0.14 2.71 11.37
C CYS A 199 -0.13 4.17 10.98
N SER A 200 -1.41 4.57 10.87
CA SER A 200 -1.79 5.96 10.59
C SER A 200 -1.24 6.44 9.25
N ARG A 201 -0.55 7.59 9.20
CA ARG A 201 0.19 8.06 8.02
C ARG A 201 1.16 7.00 7.45
N PHE A 202 1.81 6.22 8.29
CA PHE A 202 2.67 5.12 7.85
C PHE A 202 1.87 3.90 7.40
N GLY A 203 0.63 3.75 7.86
CA GLY A 203 -0.34 2.81 7.31
C GLY A 203 -0.74 3.16 5.87
N LYS A 204 -0.92 4.47 5.57
CA LYS A 204 -1.08 4.96 4.18
C LYS A 204 0.15 4.60 3.33
N GLY A 205 1.33 4.77 3.91
CA GLY A 205 2.60 4.39 3.28
C GLY A 205 2.68 2.90 2.98
N ALA A 206 2.45 2.04 3.97
CA ALA A 206 2.47 0.58 3.82
C ALA A 206 1.47 0.09 2.77
N PHE A 207 0.26 0.66 2.78
CA PHE A 207 -0.76 0.40 1.75
C PHE A 207 -0.25 0.74 0.34
N THR A 208 0.30 1.95 0.17
CA THR A 208 0.82 2.42 -1.13
C THR A 208 2.02 1.58 -1.59
N ILE A 209 2.95 1.24 -0.68
CA ILE A 209 4.08 0.35 -0.96
C ILE A 209 3.57 -1.00 -1.49
N GLY A 210 2.65 -1.63 -0.77
CA GLY A 210 2.07 -2.91 -1.16
C GLY A 210 1.40 -2.87 -2.53
N ALA A 211 0.67 -1.81 -2.86
CA ALA A 211 0.03 -1.66 -4.16
C ALA A 211 1.04 -1.45 -5.31
N PHE A 212 2.10 -0.66 -5.08
CA PHE A 212 3.02 -0.17 -6.13
C PHE A 212 4.30 -1.00 -6.32
N ASP A 213 4.53 -2.04 -5.51
CA ASP A 213 5.63 -2.99 -5.71
C ASP A 213 5.12 -4.43 -5.58
N GLN A 214 5.10 -5.16 -6.70
CA GLN A 214 4.61 -6.55 -6.76
C GLN A 214 5.55 -7.56 -6.08
N ARG A 215 6.75 -7.16 -5.64
CA ARG A 215 7.63 -8.01 -4.84
C ARG A 215 7.22 -8.13 -3.38
N ILE A 216 6.36 -7.22 -2.88
CA ILE A 216 5.82 -7.30 -1.52
C ILE A 216 4.83 -8.47 -1.44
N ALA A 217 5.17 -9.51 -0.70
CA ALA A 217 4.36 -10.71 -0.54
C ALA A 217 3.15 -10.51 0.39
N LEU A 218 3.26 -9.61 1.38
CA LEU A 218 2.23 -9.33 2.38
C LEU A 218 2.14 -7.85 2.76
N THR A 219 0.97 -7.24 2.57
CA THR A 219 0.71 -5.83 2.92
C THR A 219 -0.14 -5.74 4.18
N LEU A 220 0.29 -4.96 5.17
CA LEU A 220 -0.29 -4.89 6.51
C LEU A 220 -0.57 -3.43 6.93
N PRO A 221 -1.51 -2.71 6.28
CA PRO A 221 -1.82 -1.35 6.67
C PRO A 221 -2.67 -1.34 7.94
N ILE A 222 -2.27 -0.51 8.92
CA ILE A 222 -2.97 -0.33 10.20
C ILE A 222 -3.54 1.09 10.26
N GLU A 223 -4.84 1.21 10.52
CA GLU A 223 -5.53 2.48 10.83
C GLU A 223 -5.17 3.59 9.85
N SER A 224 -5.11 3.24 8.56
CA SER A 224 -4.49 4.10 7.55
C SER A 224 -5.29 5.38 7.28
N GLY A 225 -6.62 5.38 7.47
CA GLY A 225 -7.47 6.56 7.29
C GLY A 225 -7.45 7.15 5.88
N SER A 226 -8.00 8.34 5.68
CA SER A 226 -8.10 9.01 4.37
C SER A 226 -6.75 9.14 3.63
N GLY A 227 -6.67 8.69 2.38
CA GLY A 227 -5.40 8.55 1.64
C GLY A 227 -4.67 7.22 1.86
N GLY A 228 -5.18 6.41 2.79
CA GLY A 228 -4.91 4.99 2.95
C GLY A 228 -6.02 4.15 2.30
N VAL A 229 -6.67 3.28 3.06
CA VAL A 229 -7.67 2.29 2.59
C VAL A 229 -9.10 2.81 2.35
N PRO A 230 -9.68 3.75 3.11
CA PRO A 230 -11.03 4.26 2.87
C PRO A 230 -11.27 4.74 1.43
N ILE A 231 -12.45 4.44 0.88
CA ILE A 231 -12.88 5.02 -0.40
C ILE A 231 -13.07 6.54 -0.30
N TRP A 232 -12.54 7.28 -1.27
CA TRP A 232 -12.68 8.73 -1.35
C TRP A 232 -14.13 9.18 -1.44
N ARG A 233 -14.95 8.45 -2.21
CA ARG A 233 -16.38 8.76 -2.36
C ARG A 233 -17.21 8.58 -1.08
N GLY A 234 -16.76 7.75 -0.13
CA GLY A 234 -17.45 7.49 1.13
C GLY A 234 -17.13 8.49 2.25
N ILE A 235 -15.92 9.05 2.23
CA ILE A 235 -15.41 9.94 3.29
C ILE A 235 -16.34 11.12 3.62
N PRO A 236 -16.87 11.90 2.65
CA PRO A 236 -17.70 13.08 2.96
C PRO A 236 -18.94 12.78 3.80
N GLY A 237 -19.46 11.55 3.76
CA GLY A 237 -20.67 11.14 4.47
C GLY A 237 -20.44 10.47 5.83
N GLU A 238 -19.19 10.31 6.28
CA GLU A 238 -18.85 9.48 7.44
C GLU A 238 -18.26 10.26 8.63
N GLY A 239 -17.87 11.53 8.45
CA GLY A 239 -17.11 12.27 9.46
C GLY A 239 -15.63 11.89 9.52
N ALA A 240 -15.14 11.25 8.45
CA ALA A 240 -13.72 10.96 8.25
C ALA A 240 -12.93 12.22 7.89
N GLN A 241 -11.59 12.14 7.97
CA GLN A 241 -10.71 13.22 7.52
C GLN A 241 -11.04 13.55 6.05
N SER A 242 -11.41 14.81 5.79
CA SER A 242 -11.84 15.22 4.44
C SER A 242 -10.70 15.11 3.42
N PRO A 243 -11.00 14.98 2.11
CA PRO A 243 -9.96 14.97 1.08
C PRO A 243 -9.12 16.25 1.06
N SER A 244 -9.74 17.42 1.31
CA SER A 244 -9.04 18.69 1.45
C SER A 244 -8.12 18.73 2.66
N SER A 245 -8.53 18.17 3.81
CA SER A 245 -7.69 18.06 5.01
C SER A 245 -6.53 17.11 4.78
N ALA A 246 -6.77 15.91 4.24
CA ALA A 246 -5.72 14.93 3.95
C ALA A 246 -4.68 15.45 2.93
N TYR A 247 -5.12 16.25 1.95
CA TYR A 247 -4.23 16.92 0.99
C TYR A 247 -3.52 18.15 1.59
N GLY A 248 -4.16 18.87 2.51
CA GLY A 248 -3.64 20.12 3.06
C GLY A 248 -2.70 19.96 4.24
N GLU A 249 -2.85 18.89 5.05
CA GLU A 249 -2.07 18.65 6.26
C GLU A 249 -0.57 18.49 5.96
N THR A 250 -0.26 17.77 4.88
CA THR A 250 1.09 17.68 4.31
C THR A 250 0.98 17.17 2.86
N TYR A 251 2.11 16.86 2.23
CA TYR A 251 2.18 16.43 0.84
C TYR A 251 2.29 14.90 0.68
N TRP A 252 1.46 14.15 1.41
CA TRP A 252 1.33 12.70 1.24
C TRP A 252 0.90 12.32 -0.18
N LEU A 253 -0.10 13.03 -0.69
CA LEU A 253 -0.65 12.86 -2.03
C LEU A 253 0.07 13.75 -3.04
N GLY A 254 0.10 13.29 -4.29
CA GLY A 254 0.67 14.04 -5.40
C GLY A 254 -0.11 15.32 -5.69
N ASP A 255 0.56 16.30 -6.28
CA ASP A 255 0.00 17.66 -6.42
C ASP A 255 -1.28 17.71 -7.28
N ALA A 256 -1.42 16.77 -8.23
CA ALA A 256 -2.63 16.62 -9.05
C ALA A 256 -3.91 16.31 -8.24
N PHE A 257 -3.78 15.71 -7.04
CA PHE A 257 -4.93 15.42 -6.19
C PHE A 257 -5.65 16.70 -5.73
N GLY A 258 -4.97 17.86 -5.73
CA GLY A 258 -5.55 19.15 -5.39
C GLY A 258 -6.84 19.46 -6.17
N SER A 259 -6.91 19.06 -7.44
CA SER A 259 -8.07 19.24 -8.32
C SER A 259 -9.30 18.40 -7.92
N PHE A 260 -9.14 17.43 -7.02
CA PHE A 260 -10.19 16.50 -6.62
C PHE A 260 -10.65 16.67 -5.17
N THR A 261 -10.01 17.54 -4.39
CA THR A 261 -10.28 17.72 -2.95
C THR A 261 -11.74 18.09 -2.63
N SER A 262 -12.46 18.72 -3.56
CA SER A 262 -13.88 19.05 -3.46
C SER A 262 -14.78 18.26 -4.44
N ARG A 263 -14.22 17.37 -5.25
CA ARG A 263 -14.94 16.65 -6.32
C ARG A 263 -14.45 15.22 -6.52
N VAL A 264 -14.27 14.47 -5.43
CA VAL A 264 -13.77 13.08 -5.43
C VAL A 264 -14.54 12.13 -6.35
N THR A 265 -15.82 12.38 -6.62
CA THR A 265 -16.62 11.61 -7.59
C THR A 265 -16.09 11.72 -9.02
N SER A 266 -15.29 12.73 -9.35
CA SER A 266 -14.64 12.87 -10.66
C SER A 266 -13.32 12.13 -10.78
N LEU A 267 -12.77 11.53 -9.70
CA LEU A 267 -11.61 10.65 -9.83
C LEU A 267 -12.01 9.44 -10.70
N PRO A 268 -11.24 9.04 -11.72
CA PRO A 268 -11.61 7.93 -12.58
C PRO A 268 -11.22 6.57 -11.98
N LEU A 269 -10.77 6.58 -10.73
CA LEU A 269 -10.55 5.45 -9.86
C LEU A 269 -11.06 5.78 -8.45
N ASP A 270 -11.10 4.77 -7.58
CA ASP A 270 -11.19 4.97 -6.13
C ASP A 270 -10.25 3.98 -5.41
N THR A 271 -10.13 4.13 -4.09
CA THR A 271 -9.18 3.38 -3.27
C THR A 271 -9.39 1.86 -3.32
N HIS A 272 -10.60 1.37 -3.60
CA HIS A 272 -10.85 -0.07 -3.77
C HIS A 272 -10.08 -0.68 -4.96
N GLU A 273 -9.83 0.09 -6.01
CA GLU A 273 -9.00 -0.36 -7.12
C GLU A 273 -7.52 -0.42 -6.71
N VAL A 274 -7.08 0.49 -5.82
CA VAL A 274 -5.73 0.43 -5.23
C VAL A 274 -5.60 -0.77 -4.27
N VAL A 275 -6.65 -1.11 -3.52
CA VAL A 275 -6.74 -2.38 -2.76
C VAL A 275 -6.60 -3.56 -3.72
N ALA A 276 -7.30 -3.53 -4.86
CA ALA A 276 -7.24 -4.59 -5.86
C ALA A 276 -5.84 -4.74 -6.48
N MET A 277 -5.05 -3.67 -6.65
CA MET A 277 -3.66 -3.74 -7.15
C MET A 277 -2.73 -4.65 -6.32
N VAL A 278 -3.11 -4.96 -5.07
CA VAL A 278 -2.38 -5.93 -4.25
C VAL A 278 -2.64 -7.38 -4.70
N ALA A 279 -3.82 -7.66 -5.26
CA ALA A 279 -4.20 -9.01 -5.66
C ALA A 279 -3.25 -9.60 -6.72
N PRO A 280 -2.90 -10.90 -6.63
CA PRO A 280 -3.39 -11.89 -5.66
C PRO A 280 -2.51 -12.02 -4.40
N ARG A 281 -1.61 -11.07 -4.11
CA ARG A 281 -0.66 -11.13 -2.97
C ARG A 281 -1.41 -10.96 -1.64
N GLY A 282 -0.74 -11.23 -0.53
CA GLY A 282 -1.37 -11.13 0.79
C GLY A 282 -1.71 -9.69 1.15
N LEU A 283 -2.93 -9.47 1.64
CA LEU A 283 -3.35 -8.19 2.20
C LEU A 283 -4.14 -8.42 3.49
N PHE A 284 -3.66 -7.87 4.60
CA PHE A 284 -4.41 -7.87 5.84
C PHE A 284 -4.55 -6.45 6.39
N ILE A 285 -5.75 -5.89 6.21
CA ILE A 285 -6.14 -4.56 6.65
C ILE A 285 -6.60 -4.62 8.11
N MET A 286 -5.98 -3.80 8.95
CA MET A 286 -6.31 -3.67 10.37
C MET A 286 -6.84 -2.26 10.60
N ASP A 287 -8.07 -2.13 11.12
CA ASP A 287 -8.71 -0.83 11.27
C ASP A 287 -9.38 -0.65 12.63
N ASN A 288 -9.78 0.59 12.93
CA ASN A 288 -10.29 1.00 14.24
C ASN A 288 -11.67 1.67 14.10
N PRO A 289 -12.73 1.01 14.58
CA PRO A 289 -14.11 1.47 14.40
C PRO A 289 -14.49 2.57 15.40
N HIS A 290 -13.58 2.93 16.31
CA HIS A 290 -13.82 3.90 17.38
C HIS A 290 -13.42 5.32 16.97
N ILE A 291 -12.67 5.49 15.88
CA ILE A 291 -12.20 6.79 15.41
C ILE A 291 -12.86 7.11 14.06
N ALA A 292 -13.91 7.94 14.09
CA ALA A 292 -14.64 8.34 12.88
C ALA A 292 -13.72 9.00 11.83
N ASN A 293 -12.70 9.74 12.27
CA ASN A 293 -11.72 10.40 11.40
C ASN A 293 -10.97 9.43 10.47
N LEU A 294 -10.91 8.13 10.80
CA LEU A 294 -10.30 7.10 9.97
C LEU A 294 -11.21 6.58 8.84
N GLY A 295 -12.52 6.87 8.88
CA GLY A 295 -13.48 6.36 7.89
C GLY A 295 -13.63 4.83 7.83
N PRO A 296 -13.87 4.13 8.96
CA PRO A 296 -13.87 2.68 9.02
C PRO A 296 -14.98 1.99 8.20
N LYS A 297 -16.14 2.62 7.98
CA LYS A 297 -17.18 2.12 7.05
C LYS A 297 -16.67 2.22 5.62
N SER A 298 -16.08 3.35 5.23
CA SER A 298 -15.48 3.55 3.92
C SER A 298 -14.30 2.60 3.67
N ALA A 299 -13.50 2.29 4.70
CA ALA A 299 -12.46 1.26 4.63
C ALA A 299 -13.04 -0.13 4.43
N HIS A 300 -14.12 -0.47 5.14
CA HIS A 300 -14.81 -1.73 4.93
C HIS A 300 -15.36 -1.87 3.50
N VAL A 301 -15.97 -0.81 2.96
CA VAL A 301 -16.41 -0.80 1.54
C VAL A 301 -15.23 -1.03 0.60
N ALA A 302 -14.09 -0.36 0.83
CA ALA A 302 -12.89 -0.54 0.01
C ALA A 302 -12.39 -1.99 0.04
N ALA A 303 -12.36 -2.61 1.23
CA ALA A 303 -11.94 -3.99 1.41
C ALA A 303 -12.90 -4.97 0.71
N LEU A 304 -14.22 -4.79 0.85
CA LEU A 304 -15.22 -5.61 0.17
C LEU A 304 -15.12 -5.47 -1.37
N ALA A 305 -15.02 -4.23 -1.87
CA ALA A 305 -14.93 -3.97 -3.30
C ALA A 305 -13.63 -4.52 -3.90
N GLY A 306 -12.50 -4.37 -3.22
CA GLY A 306 -11.23 -4.97 -3.62
C GLY A 306 -11.26 -6.51 -3.57
N ALA A 307 -11.96 -7.09 -2.59
CA ALA A 307 -12.12 -8.54 -2.47
C ALA A 307 -12.86 -9.18 -3.65
N GLU A 308 -13.69 -8.42 -4.38
CA GLU A 308 -14.31 -8.90 -5.62
C GLU A 308 -13.26 -9.22 -6.70
N VAL A 309 -12.15 -8.46 -6.78
CA VAL A 309 -11.04 -8.78 -7.68
C VAL A 309 -10.28 -10.01 -7.20
N TYR A 310 -10.00 -10.13 -5.90
CA TYR A 310 -9.43 -11.35 -5.34
C TYR A 310 -10.28 -12.58 -5.65
N LYS A 311 -11.62 -12.47 -5.55
CA LYS A 311 -12.56 -13.52 -5.91
C LYS A 311 -12.49 -13.86 -7.40
N ALA A 312 -12.52 -12.86 -8.28
CA ALA A 312 -12.42 -13.07 -9.72
C ALA A 312 -11.12 -13.78 -10.14
N LEU A 313 -10.03 -13.54 -9.42
CA LEU A 313 -8.71 -14.17 -9.63
C LEU A 313 -8.58 -15.57 -8.97
N GLY A 314 -9.59 -16.04 -8.23
CA GLY A 314 -9.51 -17.30 -7.47
C GLY A 314 -8.64 -17.21 -6.20
N ALA A 315 -8.37 -16.00 -5.72
CA ALA A 315 -7.51 -15.69 -4.59
C ALA A 315 -8.29 -15.09 -3.39
N GLN A 316 -9.60 -15.33 -3.28
CA GLN A 316 -10.45 -14.72 -2.24
C GLN A 316 -9.88 -14.87 -0.82
N GLY A 317 -9.26 -16.00 -0.51
CA GLY A 317 -8.65 -16.25 0.79
C GLY A 317 -7.34 -15.48 1.05
N ASN A 318 -6.92 -14.56 0.18
CA ASN A 318 -5.67 -13.80 0.33
C ASN A 318 -5.86 -12.37 0.85
N ILE A 319 -7.12 -11.94 1.04
CA ILE A 319 -7.45 -10.67 1.66
C ILE A 319 -8.12 -10.90 3.02
N SER A 320 -7.68 -10.13 4.02
CA SER A 320 -8.28 -10.07 5.35
C SER A 320 -8.56 -8.61 5.73
N TYR A 321 -9.62 -8.38 6.50
CA TYR A 321 -9.97 -7.07 7.07
C TYR A 321 -10.50 -7.28 8.47
N ILE A 322 -9.94 -6.61 9.47
CA ILE A 322 -10.44 -6.70 10.85
C ILE A 322 -10.52 -5.31 11.45
N SER A 323 -11.75 -4.88 11.72
CA SER A 323 -12.04 -3.69 12.54
C SER A 323 -12.91 -4.00 13.76
N ALA A 324 -13.36 -5.24 13.95
CA ALA A 324 -14.07 -5.66 15.16
C ALA A 324 -13.09 -5.77 16.34
N VAL A 325 -12.78 -4.64 16.96
CA VAL A 325 -11.79 -4.55 18.04
C VAL A 325 -12.34 -3.82 19.27
N SER A 326 -11.88 -4.22 20.45
CA SER A 326 -12.32 -3.70 21.73
C SER A 326 -11.67 -2.36 22.10
N ASP A 327 -10.35 -2.27 22.03
CA ASP A 327 -9.59 -1.05 22.32
C ASP A 327 -9.68 -0.02 21.18
N GLY A 328 -10.15 1.18 21.48
CA GLY A 328 -10.26 2.30 20.54
C GLY A 328 -9.02 3.18 20.41
N SER A 329 -7.99 2.92 21.21
CA SER A 329 -6.76 3.71 21.20
C SER A 329 -6.07 3.63 19.85
N HIS A 330 -5.70 4.80 19.31
CA HIS A 330 -5.09 4.91 17.98
C HIS A 330 -3.74 4.18 17.94
N CYS A 331 -3.53 3.35 16.92
CA CYS A 331 -2.30 2.57 16.74
C CYS A 331 -1.94 1.60 17.87
N ALA A 332 -2.88 1.26 18.74
CA ALA A 332 -2.65 0.25 19.77
C ALA A 332 -2.50 -1.15 19.15
N GLN A 333 -1.67 -1.99 19.77
CA GLN A 333 -1.62 -3.41 19.45
C GLN A 333 -2.84 -4.11 20.03
N ARG A 334 -3.47 -4.98 19.24
CA ARG A 334 -4.74 -5.62 19.60
C ARG A 334 -4.65 -7.13 19.49
N THR A 335 -5.13 -7.84 20.50
CA THR A 335 -5.09 -9.31 20.53
C THR A 335 -5.91 -9.94 19.41
N GLU A 336 -6.97 -9.26 18.99
CA GLU A 336 -7.88 -9.61 17.89
C GLU A 336 -7.15 -9.71 16.55
N TRP A 337 -5.99 -9.05 16.42
CA TRP A 337 -5.16 -9.12 15.21
C TRP A 337 -4.09 -10.21 15.26
N ASN A 338 -3.75 -10.76 16.43
CA ASN A 338 -2.60 -11.65 16.60
C ASN A 338 -2.73 -12.94 15.78
N GLU A 339 -3.85 -13.67 15.91
CA GLU A 339 -4.03 -14.93 15.18
C GLU A 339 -4.17 -14.71 13.67
N PRO A 340 -4.99 -13.76 13.18
CA PRO A 340 -5.02 -13.40 11.76
C PRO A 340 -3.66 -12.95 11.20
N LEU A 341 -2.86 -12.21 11.98
CA LEU A 341 -1.50 -11.83 11.62
C LEU A 341 -0.62 -13.07 11.46
N ARG A 342 -0.65 -14.00 12.43
CA ARG A 342 0.08 -15.26 12.37
C ARG A 342 -0.28 -16.07 11.13
N GLN A 343 -1.56 -16.18 10.82
CA GLN A 343 -2.06 -16.90 9.64
C GLN A 343 -1.57 -16.28 8.33
N ASN A 344 -1.60 -14.95 8.22
CA ASN A 344 -1.09 -14.23 7.05
C ASN A 344 0.43 -14.38 6.92
N ILE A 345 1.20 -14.27 8.02
CA ILE A 345 2.64 -14.52 8.03
C ILE A 345 2.94 -15.94 7.53
N ARG A 346 2.24 -16.95 8.07
CA ARG A 346 2.44 -18.35 7.70
C ARG A 346 2.14 -18.63 6.25
N LYS A 347 1.10 -17.99 5.70
CA LYS A 347 0.71 -18.17 4.31
C LYS A 347 1.63 -17.46 3.33
N PHE A 348 1.96 -16.19 3.59
CA PHE A 348 2.61 -15.34 2.59
C PHE A 348 4.10 -15.20 2.77
N LEU A 349 4.64 -15.35 3.99
CA LEU A 349 6.06 -15.14 4.27
C LEU A 349 6.80 -16.45 4.53
N THR A 350 6.36 -17.24 5.51
CA THR A 350 7.06 -18.48 5.87
C THR A 350 6.62 -19.69 5.03
N LYS A 351 5.48 -19.59 4.35
CA LYS A 351 4.89 -20.62 3.48
C LYS A 351 4.58 -21.94 4.21
N THR A 352 4.24 -21.87 5.50
CA THR A 352 3.89 -23.03 6.33
C THR A 352 2.39 -23.16 6.61
N GLY A 353 1.57 -22.24 6.10
CA GLY A 353 0.12 -22.25 6.32
C GLY A 353 -0.69 -21.94 5.06
N SER A 354 -1.98 -22.25 5.09
CA SER A 354 -2.91 -22.08 3.97
C SER A 354 -4.23 -21.41 4.37
N SER A 355 -4.33 -20.86 5.59
CA SER A 355 -5.55 -20.25 6.13
C SER A 355 -6.20 -19.26 5.16
N SER A 356 -7.52 -19.28 5.10
CA SER A 356 -8.29 -18.28 4.36
C SER A 356 -8.40 -17.00 5.17
N GLY A 357 -8.18 -15.86 4.52
CA GLY A 357 -8.48 -14.56 5.10
C GLY A 357 -9.95 -14.38 5.43
N VAL A 358 -10.22 -13.46 6.35
CA VAL A 358 -11.55 -13.11 6.85
C VAL A 358 -11.75 -11.60 6.76
N ILE A 359 -12.93 -11.18 6.31
CA ILE A 359 -13.38 -9.78 6.36
C ILE A 359 -14.42 -9.67 7.47
N SER A 360 -14.06 -9.00 8.57
CA SER A 360 -14.86 -8.82 9.76
C SER A 360 -14.81 -7.36 10.22
N ALA A 361 -15.91 -6.63 10.00
CA ALA A 361 -16.07 -5.27 10.49
C ALA A 361 -16.80 -5.24 11.85
N ALA A 362 -16.49 -4.25 12.67
CA ALA A 362 -17.34 -3.94 13.83
C ALA A 362 -18.76 -3.60 13.36
N SER A 363 -19.77 -4.03 14.11
CA SER A 363 -21.19 -3.78 13.80
C SER A 363 -21.50 -2.30 13.57
N LYS A 364 -20.92 -1.41 14.38
CA LYS A 364 -21.08 0.05 14.26
C LYS A 364 -20.39 0.68 13.05
N ALA A 365 -19.47 -0.03 12.39
CA ALA A 365 -18.65 0.44 11.28
C ALA A 365 -18.69 -0.51 10.07
N THR A 366 -19.84 -1.13 9.82
CA THR A 366 -20.05 -1.99 8.66
C THR A 366 -20.46 -1.16 7.45
N GLY A 367 -19.62 -1.13 6.42
CA GLY A 367 -19.96 -0.63 5.08
C GLY A 367 -20.82 -1.61 4.26
N ASN A 368 -21.67 -1.10 3.37
CA ASN A 368 -22.54 -1.88 2.48
C ASN A 368 -22.13 -1.72 1.00
N LEU A 369 -21.41 -2.70 0.44
CA LEU A 369 -20.90 -2.61 -0.93
C LEU A 369 -22.00 -2.44 -1.99
N SER A 370 -23.22 -2.97 -1.79
CA SER A 370 -24.28 -2.86 -2.80
C SER A 370 -24.73 -1.42 -3.06
N GLU A 371 -24.51 -0.52 -2.11
CA GLU A 371 -24.78 0.92 -2.29
C GLU A 371 -23.73 1.61 -3.16
N TRP A 372 -22.56 1.00 -3.33
CA TRP A 372 -21.40 1.63 -3.96
C TRP A 372 -21.03 1.05 -5.32
N ARG A 373 -21.50 -0.15 -5.67
CA ARG A 373 -21.18 -0.80 -6.94
C ARG A 373 -22.38 -0.92 -7.88
N ASP A 374 -22.10 -0.93 -9.17
CA ASP A 374 -23.02 -1.25 -10.27
C ASP A 374 -22.50 -2.39 -11.17
N TRP A 375 -21.37 -2.99 -10.82
CA TRP A 375 -20.78 -4.10 -11.57
C TRP A 375 -21.17 -5.48 -11.01
N THR A 376 -21.05 -6.48 -11.86
CA THR A 376 -21.03 -7.90 -11.48
C THR A 376 -19.59 -8.41 -11.50
N THR A 377 -19.27 -9.25 -10.51
CA THR A 377 -17.94 -9.86 -10.41
C THR A 377 -17.82 -11.03 -11.37
N PRO A 378 -16.89 -10.99 -12.33
CA PRO A 378 -16.70 -12.08 -13.27
C PRO A 378 -16.03 -13.28 -12.60
N THR A 379 -16.21 -14.46 -13.18
CA THR A 379 -15.31 -15.59 -12.97
C THR A 379 -14.29 -15.57 -14.10
N LEU A 380 -13.03 -15.28 -13.79
CA LEU A 380 -11.97 -15.25 -14.78
C LEU A 380 -11.34 -16.65 -14.88
N PRO A 381 -11.40 -17.34 -16.04
CA PRO A 381 -10.75 -18.63 -16.24
C PRO A 381 -9.24 -18.53 -16.00
#